data_AF-Q7JN18-F1
#
_entry.id   AF-Q7JN18-F1
#
_cell.length_a   1.000
_cell.length_b   1.000
_cell.length_c   1.000
_cell.angle_alpha   90.00
_cell.angle_beta   90.00
_cell.angle_gamma   90.00
#
_symmetry.space_group_name_H-M   'P 1'
#
loop_
_entity.id
_entity.type
_entity.pdbx_description
1 polymer ?
#
loop_
_entity_poly.entity_id
_entity_poly.type
_entity_poly.pdbx_seq_one_letter_code
_entity_poly.pdbx_strand_id
1 'polypeptide(L)'
;VPYSSLDFNPTCGISNYNDANQVRNCELVGLRDLNQGNSYVRDKVVEFLDHLIDLGVAGFRVDAAKHMWPADLAVIYGRLKNLNTDHGFASGSKAYIVQEVIDMGGEAISKSEYTGLGAITEFRHSDSIGKAFRGKDQLQYLRNWGTAWGFAASDRSLVFVD
;
A
#
# COMPACT_ATOMS: atom_id res chain seq x y z
N VAL A 1 6.96 -15.12 16.06
CA VAL A 1 7.39 -16.00 14.96
C VAL A 1 8.90 -15.89 14.84
N PRO A 2 9.68 -16.98 14.80
CA PRO A 2 11.10 -16.80 14.55
C PRO A 2 11.31 -16.51 13.06
N TYR A 3 11.77 -15.28 12.77
CA TYR A 3 12.51 -14.95 11.56
C TYR A 3 14.01 -15.08 11.85
N SER A 4 14.78 -15.31 10.79
CA SER A 4 16.22 -15.44 10.77
C SER A 4 16.80 -14.54 9.67
N SER A 5 18.12 -14.45 9.56
CA SER A 5 18.78 -13.69 8.49
C SER A 5 18.42 -14.18 7.07
N LEU A 6 17.93 -15.41 6.91
CA LEU A 6 17.50 -15.96 5.61
C LEU A 6 16.15 -15.40 5.12
N ASP A 7 15.43 -14.71 6.02
CA ASP A 7 14.09 -14.19 5.76
C ASP A 7 14.10 -12.71 5.35
N PHE A 8 15.28 -12.08 5.33
CA PHE A 8 15.47 -10.68 4.99
C PHE A 8 16.25 -10.53 3.69
N ASN A 9 16.04 -9.41 3.00
CA ASN A 9 16.88 -9.00 1.88
C ASN A 9 18.31 -8.68 2.36
N PRO A 10 19.32 -8.73 1.46
CA PRO A 10 20.67 -8.32 1.80
C PRO A 10 20.72 -6.90 2.38
N THR A 11 21.56 -6.68 3.39
CA THR A 11 21.67 -5.37 4.05
C THR A 11 22.14 -4.29 3.08
N CYS A 12 21.30 -3.27 2.88
CA CYS A 12 21.59 -2.04 2.19
C CYS A 12 20.62 -0.96 2.66
N GLY A 13 20.95 0.33 2.49
CA GLY A 13 20.03 1.44 2.79
C GLY A 13 19.43 2.02 1.51
N ILE A 14 18.23 2.59 1.62
CA ILE A 14 17.60 3.36 0.53
C ILE A 14 18.23 4.76 0.45
N SER A 15 18.74 5.14 -0.73
CA SER A 15 19.30 6.48 -0.98
C SER A 15 18.87 7.12 -2.30
N ASN A 16 18.24 6.35 -3.19
CA ASN A 16 17.82 6.79 -4.52
C ASN A 16 16.41 6.26 -4.85
N TYR A 17 15.40 7.13 -4.78
CA TYR A 17 14.01 6.80 -5.14
C TYR A 17 13.77 6.63 -6.65
N ASN A 18 14.79 6.88 -7.48
CA ASN A 18 14.76 6.53 -8.91
C ASN A 18 15.34 5.14 -9.19
N ASP A 19 15.72 4.37 -8.18
CA ASP A 19 16.07 2.96 -8.28
C ASP A 19 15.00 2.11 -7.57
N ALA A 20 14.06 1.57 -8.33
CA ALA A 20 12.98 0.75 -7.79
C ALA A 20 13.48 -0.51 -7.07
N ASN A 21 14.63 -1.07 -7.45
CA ASN A 21 15.20 -2.23 -6.76
C ASN A 21 15.70 -1.82 -5.38
N GLN A 22 16.37 -0.67 -5.29
CA GLN A 22 16.82 -0.16 -3.99
C GLN A 22 15.62 0.15 -3.09
N VAL A 23 14.58 0.82 -3.61
CA VAL A 23 13.41 1.19 -2.80
C VAL A 23 12.66 -0.04 -2.25
N ARG A 24 12.67 -1.17 -2.97
CA ARG A 24 11.92 -2.38 -2.61
C ARG A 24 12.71 -3.49 -1.92
N ASN A 25 14.05 -3.43 -1.95
CA ASN A 25 14.89 -4.49 -1.39
C ASN A 25 15.91 -4.00 -0.34
N CYS A 26 15.95 -2.69 -0.06
CA CYS A 26 16.84 -2.12 0.95
C CYS A 26 16.07 -1.60 2.15
N GLU A 27 16.80 -1.47 3.26
CA GLU A 27 16.30 -1.08 4.57
C GLU A 27 15.78 0.36 4.54
N LEU A 28 14.48 0.52 4.77
CA LEU A 28 13.86 1.82 5.00
C LEU A 28 14.31 2.32 6.38
N VAL A 29 15.13 3.37 6.40
CA VAL A 29 15.66 4.01 7.62
C VAL A 29 16.30 3.03 8.63
N GLY A 30 16.94 1.97 8.13
CA GLY A 30 17.63 0.96 8.96
C GLY A 30 16.72 -0.13 9.53
N LEU A 31 15.44 -0.18 9.13
CA LEU A 31 14.55 -1.28 9.45
C LEU A 31 14.91 -2.50 8.59
N ARG A 32 15.06 -3.67 9.22
CA ARG A 32 15.38 -4.91 8.52
C ARG A 32 14.28 -5.27 7.52
N ASP A 33 14.65 -5.41 6.26
CA ASP A 33 13.73 -5.53 5.14
C ASP A 33 13.39 -7.00 4.86
N LEU A 34 12.15 -7.41 5.18
CA LEU A 34 11.70 -8.78 4.96
C LEU A 34 11.66 -9.10 3.46
N ASN A 35 12.14 -10.27 3.08
CA ASN A 35 12.10 -10.71 1.69
C ASN A 35 10.77 -11.41 1.39
N GLN A 36 9.77 -10.66 0.90
CA GLN A 36 8.47 -11.25 0.54
C GLN A 36 8.55 -12.12 -0.72
N GLY A 37 9.69 -12.23 -1.41
CA GLY A 37 9.93 -13.25 -2.43
C GLY A 37 10.10 -14.66 -1.85
N ASN A 38 10.46 -14.77 -0.57
CA ASN A 38 10.60 -16.03 0.14
C ASN A 38 9.22 -16.60 0.53
N SER A 39 8.95 -17.86 0.19
CA SER A 39 7.67 -18.51 0.49
C SER A 39 7.39 -18.59 1.99
N TYR A 40 8.40 -18.84 2.83
CA TYR A 40 8.23 -18.88 4.28
C TYR A 40 7.77 -17.52 4.83
N VAL A 41 8.35 -16.42 4.34
CA VAL A 41 7.92 -15.07 4.73
C VAL A 41 6.48 -14.81 4.32
N ARG A 42 6.10 -15.14 3.08
CA ARG A 42 4.71 -15.01 2.63
C ARG A 42 3.75 -15.85 3.46
N ASP A 43 4.13 -17.07 3.82
CA ASP A 43 3.31 -17.96 4.66
C ASP A 43 3.06 -17.33 6.03
N LYS A 44 4.07 -16.73 6.65
CA LYS A 44 3.94 -16.07 7.95
C LYS A 44 3.12 -14.79 7.90
N VAL A 45 3.24 -14.01 6.83
CA VAL A 45 2.38 -12.83 6.62
C VAL A 45 0.93 -13.26 6.41
N VAL A 46 0.67 -14.25 5.55
CA VAL A 46 -0.70 -14.75 5.30
C VAL A 46 -1.30 -15.35 6.56
N GLU A 47 -0.56 -16.17 7.32
CA GLU A 47 -1.00 -16.74 8.60
C GLU A 47 -1.45 -15.65 9.58
N PHE A 48 -0.68 -14.58 9.69
CA PHE A 48 -1.02 -13.43 10.55
C PHE A 48 -2.27 -12.69 10.06
N LEU A 49 -2.36 -12.36 8.77
CA LEU A 49 -3.50 -11.62 8.22
C LEU A 49 -4.79 -12.46 8.27
N ASP A 50 -4.71 -13.74 7.95
CA ASP A 50 -5.85 -14.67 8.07
C ASP A 50 -6.31 -14.81 9.51
N HIS A 51 -5.39 -14.82 10.48
CA HIS A 51 -5.78 -14.81 11.89
C HIS A 51 -6.58 -13.56 12.26
N LEU A 52 -6.19 -12.38 11.75
CA LEU A 52 -6.96 -11.15 11.96
C LEU A 52 -8.33 -11.20 11.27
N ILE A 53 -8.43 -11.80 10.09
CA ILE A 53 -9.71 -12.03 9.40
C ILE A 53 -10.62 -12.94 10.24
N ASP A 54 -10.08 -14.02 10.80
CA ASP A 54 -10.82 -14.92 11.68
C ASP A 54 -11.37 -14.15 12.91
N LEU A 55 -10.64 -13.16 13.41
CA LEU A 55 -11.05 -12.25 14.50
C LEU A 55 -12.04 -11.14 14.07
N GLY A 56 -12.41 -11.07 12.79
CA GLY A 56 -13.48 -10.19 12.30
C GLY A 56 -13.05 -8.83 11.74
N VAL A 57 -11.77 -8.63 11.41
CA VAL A 57 -11.36 -7.40 10.69
C VAL A 57 -11.94 -7.36 9.28
N ALA A 58 -12.29 -6.18 8.78
CA ALA A 58 -12.85 -6.00 7.43
C ALA A 58 -11.79 -5.84 6.33
N GLY A 59 -10.54 -5.57 6.70
CA GLY A 59 -9.52 -5.14 5.76
C GLY A 59 -8.23 -4.67 6.43
N PHE A 60 -7.29 -4.21 5.60
CA PHE A 60 -5.94 -3.85 6.01
C PHE A 60 -5.49 -2.55 5.34
N ARG A 61 -4.89 -1.67 6.16
CA ARG A 61 -4.01 -0.60 5.69
C ARG A 61 -2.60 -1.15 5.64
N VAL A 62 -2.07 -1.33 4.44
CA VAL A 62 -0.76 -1.90 4.18
C VAL A 62 0.27 -0.78 4.22
N ASP A 63 1.04 -0.79 5.29
CA ASP A 63 2.16 0.12 5.53
C ASP A 63 3.25 -0.03 4.47
N ALA A 64 3.88 1.08 4.10
CA ALA A 64 5.07 1.10 3.25
C ALA A 64 4.94 0.26 1.96
N ALA A 65 3.75 0.19 1.34
CA ALA A 65 3.51 -0.66 0.18
C ALA A 65 4.42 -0.32 -1.01
N LYS A 66 4.83 0.94 -1.15
CA LYS A 66 5.86 1.39 -2.11
C LYS A 66 7.18 0.60 -2.01
N HIS A 67 7.53 0.17 -0.80
CA HIS A 67 8.75 -0.57 -0.47
C HIS A 67 8.61 -2.09 -0.64
N MET A 68 7.51 -2.57 -1.19
CA MET A 68 7.29 -3.98 -1.48
C MET A 68 7.00 -4.18 -2.97
N TRP A 69 7.38 -5.33 -3.52
CA TRP A 69 7.05 -5.68 -4.90
C TRP A 69 5.55 -5.95 -5.07
N PRO A 70 4.88 -5.33 -6.06
CA PRO A 70 3.47 -5.60 -6.36
C PRO A 70 3.18 -7.09 -6.60
N ALA A 71 4.12 -7.81 -7.21
CA ALA A 71 3.98 -9.24 -7.46
C ALA A 71 3.91 -10.07 -6.17
N ASP A 72 4.72 -9.72 -5.16
CA ASP A 72 4.71 -10.42 -3.87
C ASP A 72 3.44 -10.11 -3.08
N LEU A 73 3.01 -8.85 -3.10
CA LEU A 73 1.73 -8.42 -2.52
C LEU A 73 0.55 -9.12 -3.18
N ALA A 74 0.55 -9.27 -4.50
CA ALA A 74 -0.50 -9.98 -5.23
C ALA A 74 -0.62 -11.45 -4.76
N VAL A 75 0.51 -12.12 -4.53
CA VAL A 75 0.52 -13.49 -3.99
C VAL A 75 -0.03 -13.52 -2.56
N ILE A 76 0.37 -12.59 -1.70
CA ILE A 76 -0.11 -12.52 -0.32
C ILE A 76 -1.63 -12.28 -0.30
N TYR A 77 -2.12 -11.24 -0.98
CA TYR A 77 -3.54 -10.88 -0.99
C TYR A 77 -4.40 -11.97 -1.62
N GLY A 78 -3.91 -12.61 -2.70
CA GLY A 78 -4.61 -13.70 -3.37
C GLY A 78 -4.79 -14.96 -2.52
N ARG A 79 -3.99 -15.11 -1.45
CA ARG A 79 -4.06 -16.25 -0.52
C ARG A 79 -4.96 -16.00 0.69
N LEU A 80 -5.40 -14.75 0.91
CA LEU A 80 -6.22 -14.42 2.07
C LEU A 80 -7.58 -15.10 2.00
N LYS A 81 -8.06 -15.52 3.17
CA LYS A 81 -9.43 -16.02 3.37
C LYS A 81 -10.45 -14.95 2.98
N ASN A 82 -11.68 -15.41 2.75
CA ASN A 82 -12.83 -14.52 2.73
C ASN A 82 -13.12 -14.03 4.17
N LEU A 83 -13.77 -12.87 4.29
CA LEU A 83 -14.16 -12.30 5.57
C LEU A 83 -15.13 -13.22 6.32
N ASN A 84 -15.00 -13.25 7.65
CA ASN A 84 -15.71 -14.17 8.51
C ASN A 84 -17.21 -13.81 8.61
N THR A 85 -18.09 -14.71 8.16
CA THR A 85 -19.55 -14.51 8.16
C THR A 85 -20.15 -14.42 9.55
N ASP A 86 -19.49 -14.98 10.58
CA ASP A 86 -19.96 -14.90 11.98
C ASP A 86 -19.90 -13.45 12.51
N HIS A 87 -19.10 -12.59 11.87
CA HIS A 87 -19.02 -11.16 12.14
C HIS A 87 -19.93 -10.31 11.24
N GLY A 88 -20.87 -10.93 10.51
CA GLY A 88 -21.90 -10.22 9.73
C GLY A 88 -21.50 -9.84 8.31
N PHE A 89 -20.34 -10.29 7.82
CA PHE A 89 -19.96 -10.13 6.41
C PHE A 89 -20.74 -11.09 5.51
N ALA A 90 -21.05 -10.66 4.29
CA ALA A 90 -21.69 -11.53 3.30
C ALA A 90 -20.74 -12.65 2.86
N SER A 91 -21.28 -13.84 2.55
CA SER A 91 -20.47 -14.95 2.04
C SER A 91 -19.70 -14.54 0.78
N GLY A 92 -18.41 -14.89 0.72
CA GLY A 92 -17.52 -14.53 -0.39
C GLY A 92 -16.90 -13.13 -0.32
N SER A 93 -17.20 -12.33 0.72
CA SER A 93 -16.60 -11.01 0.90
C SER A 93 -15.08 -11.11 1.04
N LYS A 94 -14.34 -10.25 0.34
CA LYS A 94 -12.88 -10.15 0.42
C LYS A 94 -12.48 -9.00 1.35
N ALA A 95 -11.31 -9.13 1.97
CA ALA A 95 -10.72 -8.07 2.77
C ALA A 95 -10.51 -6.80 1.94
N TYR A 96 -10.90 -5.64 2.48
CA TYR A 96 -10.61 -4.36 1.84
C TYR A 96 -9.12 -4.03 2.01
N ILE A 97 -8.42 -3.76 0.91
CA ILE A 97 -6.99 -3.45 0.92
C ILE A 97 -6.80 -1.99 0.54
N VAL A 98 -6.11 -1.24 1.41
CA VAL A 98 -5.60 0.10 1.10
C VAL A 98 -4.09 0.14 1.32
N GLN A 99 -3.37 0.66 0.33
CA GLN A 99 -1.91 0.56 0.27
C GLN A 99 -1.29 1.94 0.41
N GLU A 100 -0.33 2.08 1.32
CA GLU A 100 0.45 3.30 1.42
C GLU A 100 1.48 3.38 0.29
N VAL A 101 1.17 4.19 -0.72
CA VAL A 101 2.07 4.48 -1.84
C VAL A 101 2.20 6.00 -1.99
N ILE A 102 3.26 6.55 -1.40
CA ILE A 102 3.60 7.98 -1.55
C ILE A 102 4.17 8.20 -2.96
N ASP A 103 3.31 8.65 -3.88
CA ASP A 103 3.64 9.03 -5.26
C ASP A 103 3.24 10.49 -5.52
N MET A 104 4.22 11.38 -5.36
CA MET A 104 4.10 12.81 -5.71
C MET A 104 4.61 13.11 -7.14
N GLY A 105 4.97 12.07 -7.90
CA GLY A 105 5.62 12.15 -9.21
C GLY A 105 7.15 12.30 -9.12
N GLY A 106 7.85 11.97 -10.21
CA GLY A 106 9.30 12.13 -10.30
C GLY A 106 10.13 11.05 -9.60
N GLU A 107 9.53 9.92 -9.24
CA GLU A 107 10.19 8.72 -8.73
C GLU A 107 10.04 7.55 -9.72
N ALA A 108 10.83 6.49 -9.54
CA ALA A 108 10.76 5.30 -10.40
C ALA A 108 9.53 4.41 -10.15
N ILE A 109 8.88 4.56 -8.99
CA ILE A 109 7.70 3.77 -8.60
C ILE A 109 6.46 4.64 -8.72
N SER A 110 5.41 4.09 -9.32
CA SER A 110 4.11 4.76 -9.47
C SER A 110 3.02 4.07 -8.68
N LYS A 111 2.07 4.86 -8.15
CA LYS A 111 0.83 4.34 -7.54
C LYS A 111 0.04 3.41 -8.46
N SER A 112 0.13 3.62 -9.77
CA SER A 112 -0.58 2.82 -10.79
C SER A 112 -0.23 1.32 -10.71
N GLU A 113 1.00 0.98 -10.31
CA GLU A 113 1.47 -0.41 -10.14
C GLU A 113 0.67 -1.19 -9.07
N TYR A 114 0.00 -0.49 -8.15
CA TYR A 114 -0.70 -1.07 -7.00
C TYR A 114 -2.23 -1.02 -7.11
N THR A 115 -2.78 -0.20 -8.01
CA THR A 115 -4.24 -0.01 -8.16
C THR A 115 -4.99 -1.27 -8.60
N GLY A 116 -4.30 -2.23 -9.23
CA GLY A 116 -4.84 -3.54 -9.57
C GLY A 116 -5.02 -4.47 -8.35
N LEU A 117 -4.36 -4.17 -7.23
CA LEU A 117 -4.32 -5.01 -6.03
C LEU A 117 -5.30 -4.55 -4.94
N GLY A 118 -5.72 -3.29 -5.00
CA GLY A 118 -6.57 -2.65 -4.00
C GLY A 118 -6.58 -1.14 -4.18
N ALA A 119 -7.12 -0.43 -3.18
CA ALA A 119 -7.03 1.03 -3.13
C ALA A 119 -5.60 1.47 -2.76
N ILE A 120 -5.25 2.70 -3.10
CA ILE A 120 -4.02 3.37 -2.66
C ILE A 120 -4.36 4.63 -1.86
N THR A 121 -3.48 5.05 -0.96
CA THR A 121 -3.53 6.36 -0.32
C THR A 121 -3.16 7.46 -1.32
N GLU A 122 -4.08 8.35 -1.67
CA GLU A 122 -3.83 9.40 -2.66
C GLU A 122 -3.19 10.64 -2.02
N PHE A 123 -1.87 10.63 -1.85
CA PHE A 123 -1.14 11.74 -1.22
C PHE A 123 -1.21 13.06 -2.01
N ARG A 124 -1.40 13.02 -3.34
CA ARG A 124 -1.56 14.25 -4.14
C ARG A 124 -2.86 14.97 -3.80
N HIS A 125 -3.89 14.25 -3.34
CA HIS A 125 -5.11 14.85 -2.83
C HIS A 125 -4.80 15.74 -1.62
N SER A 126 -4.11 15.19 -0.61
CA SER A 126 -3.75 15.90 0.62
C SER A 126 -2.89 17.14 0.36
N ASP A 127 -1.89 17.03 -0.53
CA ASP A 127 -1.06 18.18 -0.93
C ASP A 127 -1.87 19.27 -1.67
N SER A 128 -2.67 18.87 -2.66
CA SER A 128 -3.42 19.81 -3.51
C SER A 128 -4.52 20.53 -2.73
N ILE A 129 -5.25 19.81 -1.86
CA ILE A 129 -6.33 20.41 -1.06
C ILE A 129 -5.74 21.37 -0.03
N GLY A 130 -4.59 21.01 0.57
CA GLY A 130 -3.84 21.89 1.46
C GLY A 130 -3.37 23.18 0.77
N LYS A 131 -2.90 23.10 -0.48
CA LYS A 131 -2.52 24.29 -1.27
C LYS A 131 -3.70 25.21 -1.52
N ALA A 132 -4.82 24.66 -1.99
CA ALA A 132 -6.02 25.44 -2.30
C ALA A 132 -6.55 26.18 -1.05
N PHE A 133 -6.71 25.48 0.07
CA PHE A 133 -7.28 26.06 1.29
C PHE A 133 -6.30 26.93 2.09
N ARG A 134 -4.99 26.90 1.80
CA ARG A 134 -3.99 27.83 2.36
C ARG A 134 -3.69 29.02 1.45
N GLY A 135 -4.49 29.25 0.41
CA GLY A 135 -4.31 30.36 -0.52
C GLY A 135 -3.09 30.24 -1.42
N LYS A 136 -2.52 29.04 -1.55
CA LYS A 136 -1.41 28.74 -2.50
C LYS A 136 -1.93 28.28 -3.86
N ASP A 137 -3.24 28.07 -3.98
CA ASP A 137 -3.95 27.83 -5.23
C ASP A 137 -5.36 28.43 -5.14
N GLN A 138 -6.03 28.64 -6.27
CA GLN A 138 -7.35 29.27 -6.31
C GLN A 138 -8.47 28.24 -6.17
N LEU A 139 -9.40 28.46 -5.23
CA LEU A 139 -10.55 27.58 -4.99
C LEU A 139 -11.42 27.33 -6.24
N GLN A 140 -11.45 28.29 -7.19
CA GLN A 140 -12.21 28.12 -8.44
C GLN A 140 -11.75 26.94 -9.30
N TYR A 141 -10.49 26.50 -9.14
CA TYR A 141 -9.98 25.36 -9.90
C TYR A 141 -10.52 24.02 -9.39
N LEU A 142 -11.06 23.95 -8.17
CA LEU A 142 -11.66 22.72 -7.63
C LEU A 142 -12.91 22.25 -8.40
N ARG A 143 -13.40 23.02 -9.38
CA ARG A 143 -14.54 22.67 -10.24
C ARG A 143 -14.43 21.31 -10.96
N ASN A 144 -13.21 20.82 -11.19
CA ASN A 144 -12.92 19.53 -11.83
C ASN A 144 -12.06 18.62 -10.95
N TRP A 145 -12.19 18.75 -9.62
CA TRP A 145 -11.46 17.95 -8.63
C TRP A 145 -11.61 16.44 -8.89
N GLY A 146 -10.49 15.70 -8.87
CA GLY A 146 -10.46 14.26 -9.16
C GLY A 146 -9.37 13.88 -10.16
N THR A 147 -9.67 12.96 -11.07
CA THR A 147 -8.70 12.42 -12.05
C THR A 147 -8.09 13.48 -12.97
N ALA A 148 -8.80 14.58 -13.25
CA ALA A 148 -8.26 15.71 -14.01
C ALA A 148 -7.10 16.43 -13.31
N TRP A 149 -6.93 16.22 -11.99
CA TRP A 149 -5.81 16.69 -11.18
C TRP A 149 -4.68 15.66 -11.08
N GLY A 150 -4.76 14.55 -11.81
CA GLY A 150 -3.78 13.46 -11.76
C GLY A 150 -3.95 12.54 -10.55
N PHE A 151 -5.10 12.58 -9.87
CA PHE A 151 -5.46 11.62 -8.83
C PHE A 151 -5.85 10.27 -9.46
N ALA A 152 -5.72 9.21 -8.70
CA ALA A 152 -6.30 7.92 -9.03
C ALA A 152 -7.83 8.02 -9.09
N ALA A 153 -8.46 7.07 -9.79
CA ALA A 153 -9.90 6.97 -9.84
C ALA A 153 -10.48 6.72 -8.43
N SER A 154 -11.69 7.21 -8.17
CA SER A 154 -12.29 7.18 -6.84
C SER A 154 -12.50 5.77 -6.29
N ASP A 155 -12.75 4.78 -7.15
CA ASP A 155 -12.86 3.36 -6.80
C ASP A 155 -11.51 2.72 -6.43
N ARG A 156 -10.40 3.44 -6.62
CA ARG A 156 -9.02 3.00 -6.39
C ARG A 156 -8.25 3.86 -5.39
N SER A 157 -8.90 4.84 -4.77
CA SER A 157 -8.23 5.81 -3.90
C SER A 157 -8.88 5.90 -2.53
N LEU A 158 -8.06 5.88 -1.48
CA LEU A 158 -8.39 6.44 -0.18
C LEU A 158 -7.81 7.85 -0.11
N VAL A 159 -8.67 8.86 0.09
CA VAL A 159 -8.28 10.27 0.22
C VAL A 159 -8.35 10.73 1.68
N PHE A 160 -7.52 11.70 2.02
CA PHE A 160 -7.42 12.29 3.36
C PHE A 160 -6.88 13.72 3.25
N VAL A 161 -6.78 14.43 4.38
CA VAL A 161 -6.25 15.80 4.44
C VAL A 161 -4.82 15.82 4.99
N ASP A 162 -4.52 14.99 5.99
CA ASP A 162 -3.22 14.83 6.65
C ASP A 162 -2.92 13.36 7.02
#